data_AF-A0A098L991-F1
#
_entry.id   AF-A0A098L991-F1
#
_cell.length_a   1.000
_cell.length_b   1.000
_cell.length_c   1.000
_cell.angle_alpha   90.00
_cell.angle_beta   90.00
_cell.angle_gamma   90.00
#
_symmetry.space_group_name_H-M   'P 1'
#
loop_
_entity.id
_entity.type
_entity.pdbx_description
1 polymer ?
#
loop_
_entity_poly.entity_id
_entity_poly.type
_entity_poly.pdbx_seq_one_letter_code
_entity_poly.pdbx_strand_id
1 'polypeptide(L)'
;MLQRVSDKLREAELKLELRFPKKLFDFIRKLESPEVIFGEEEWTFPIVTDDPDNPSENFIISKSIWFINQWNMNALVFAVGRYGDYLLALQDKNGRMLKQIFVLITESSEIKVFNTSLDKLIEYGPFDYMEWSDYYLKLEDGEVIRGEEMSD
;
A
#
# COMPACT_ATOMS: atom_id res chain seq x y z
N MET A 1 -12.93 18.98 2.11
CA MET A 1 -12.49 17.58 2.20
C MET A 1 -11.86 17.10 0.88
N LEU A 2 -12.61 16.90 -0.21
CA LEU A 2 -12.07 16.39 -1.49
C LEU A 2 -10.81 17.09 -2.04
N GLN A 3 -10.77 18.43 -1.97
CA GLN A 3 -9.62 19.22 -2.43
C GLN A 3 -8.35 18.92 -1.63
N ARG A 4 -8.47 18.82 -0.30
CA ARG A 4 -7.34 18.61 0.61
C ARG A 4 -6.76 17.18 0.51
N VAL A 5 -7.60 16.15 0.28
CA VAL A 5 -7.09 14.79 -0.02
C VAL A 5 -6.28 14.82 -1.31
N SER A 6 -6.79 15.51 -2.33
CA SER A 6 -6.14 15.62 -3.63
C SER A 6 -4.77 16.29 -3.52
N ASP A 7 -4.65 17.33 -2.70
CA ASP A 7 -3.40 18.05 -2.48
C ASP A 7 -2.37 17.17 -1.75
N LYS A 8 -2.79 16.42 -0.73
CA LYS A 8 -1.93 15.48 0.02
C LYS A 8 -1.40 14.33 -0.84
N LEU A 9 -2.26 13.74 -1.67
CA LEU A 9 -1.86 12.69 -2.61
C LEU A 9 -0.86 13.22 -3.65
N ARG A 10 -1.06 14.46 -4.15
CA ARG A 10 -0.12 15.12 -5.07
C ARG A 10 1.21 15.47 -4.40
N GLU A 11 1.18 15.90 -3.15
CA GLU A 11 2.39 16.14 -2.36
C GLU A 11 3.20 14.85 -2.22
N ALA A 12 2.54 13.72 -1.94
CA ALA A 12 3.19 12.42 -1.90
C ALA A 12 3.81 12.04 -3.26
N GLU A 13 3.10 12.25 -4.37
CA GLU A 13 3.65 12.03 -5.72
C GLU A 13 4.93 12.84 -5.97
N LEU A 14 4.94 14.12 -5.57
CA LEU A 14 6.09 14.99 -5.76
C LEU A 14 7.28 14.58 -4.88
N LYS A 15 7.05 14.32 -3.59
CA LYS A 15 8.11 13.99 -2.63
C LYS A 15 8.73 12.61 -2.86
N LEU A 16 7.94 11.67 -3.36
CA LEU A 16 8.37 10.29 -3.60
C LEU A 16 8.80 10.06 -5.05
N GLU A 17 8.74 11.10 -5.90
CA GLU A 17 9.05 11.04 -7.34
C GLU A 17 8.30 9.90 -8.07
N LEU A 18 7.08 9.59 -7.61
CA LEU A 18 6.24 8.51 -8.15
C LEU A 18 4.85 9.03 -8.50
N ARG A 19 4.14 8.33 -9.39
CA ARG A 19 2.74 8.65 -9.70
C ARG A 19 1.80 7.58 -9.19
N PHE A 20 0.76 8.02 -8.50
CA PHE A 20 -0.29 7.13 -8.04
C PHE A 20 -1.05 6.61 -9.26
N PRO A 21 -1.44 5.32 -9.26
CA PRO A 21 -2.42 4.84 -10.22
C PRO A 21 -3.69 5.71 -10.12
N LYS A 22 -4.13 6.30 -11.24
CA LYS A 22 -5.28 7.21 -11.27
C LYS A 22 -6.52 6.65 -10.54
N LYS A 23 -6.78 5.34 -10.70
CA LYS A 23 -7.89 4.67 -10.02
C LYS A 23 -7.74 4.66 -8.50
N LEU A 24 -6.54 4.42 -7.99
CA LEU A 24 -6.24 4.46 -6.56
C LEU A 24 -6.43 5.87 -6.00
N PHE A 25 -5.91 6.87 -6.72
CA PHE A 25 -6.12 8.27 -6.39
C PHE A 25 -7.61 8.62 -6.32
N ASP A 26 -8.38 8.25 -7.34
CA ASP A 26 -9.82 8.52 -7.40
C ASP A 26 -10.62 7.76 -6.33
N PHE A 27 -10.19 6.55 -5.96
CA PHE A 27 -10.77 5.78 -4.87
C PHE A 27 -10.57 6.47 -3.53
N ILE A 28 -9.31 6.74 -3.14
CA ILE A 28 -8.98 7.39 -1.86
C ILE A 28 -9.67 8.75 -1.74
N ARG A 29 -9.67 9.53 -2.83
CA ARG A 29 -10.32 10.85 -2.84
C ARG A 29 -11.81 10.78 -2.50
N LYS A 30 -12.51 9.70 -2.86
CA LYS A 30 -13.97 9.58 -2.68
C LYS A 30 -14.38 8.97 -1.34
N LEU A 31 -13.44 8.57 -0.50
CA LEU A 31 -13.74 7.96 0.80
C LEU A 31 -14.43 8.97 1.72
N GLU A 32 -15.52 8.55 2.35
CA GLU A 32 -16.26 9.34 3.34
C GLU A 32 -15.69 9.18 4.76
N SER A 33 -15.05 8.05 5.05
CA SER A 33 -14.29 7.79 6.28
C SER A 33 -12.93 7.16 5.93
N PRO A 34 -11.92 7.31 6.80
CA PRO A 34 -10.62 6.66 6.61
C PRO A 34 -10.72 5.14 6.62
N GLU A 35 -11.63 4.59 7.40
CA GLU A 35 -11.79 3.15 7.58
C GLU A 35 -12.61 2.56 6.43
N VAL A 36 -12.03 1.55 5.78
CA VAL A 36 -12.68 0.77 4.73
C VAL A 36 -12.57 -0.71 5.10
N ILE A 37 -13.68 -1.42 5.04
CA ILE A 37 -13.73 -2.86 5.31
C ILE A 37 -13.55 -3.62 3.99
N PHE A 38 -12.55 -4.50 3.93
CA PHE A 38 -12.34 -5.46 2.86
C PHE A 38 -12.49 -6.87 3.41
N GLY A 39 -13.57 -7.56 3.05
CA GLY A 39 -13.91 -8.84 3.67
C GLY A 39 -14.24 -8.65 5.15
N GLU A 40 -13.45 -9.26 6.04
CA GLU A 40 -13.57 -9.12 7.50
C GLU A 40 -12.55 -8.13 8.11
N GLU A 41 -11.64 -7.60 7.29
CA GLU A 41 -10.52 -6.77 7.75
C GLU A 41 -10.77 -5.29 7.51
N GLU A 42 -10.42 -4.48 8.51
CA GLU A 42 -10.48 -3.02 8.45
C GLU A 42 -9.13 -2.44 8.02
N TRP A 43 -9.19 -1.55 7.04
CA TRP A 43 -8.05 -0.85 6.48
C TRP A 43 -8.26 0.66 6.60
N THR A 44 -7.30 1.34 7.21
CA THR A 44 -7.30 2.79 7.35
C THR A 44 -6.55 3.41 6.19
N PHE A 45 -7.27 4.18 5.39
CA PHE A 45 -6.76 4.99 4.29
C PHE A 45 -6.49 6.43 4.75
N PRO A 46 -5.54 7.11 4.11
CA PRO A 46 -5.27 8.51 4.37
C PRO A 46 -6.46 9.34 3.88
N ILE A 47 -7.17 9.98 4.83
CA ILE A 47 -8.11 11.05 4.53
C ILE A 47 -7.51 12.41 4.91
N VAL A 48 -8.27 13.48 4.65
CA VAL A 48 -7.93 14.81 5.15
C VAL A 48 -7.99 14.80 6.66
N THR A 49 -6.83 14.72 7.27
CA THR A 49 -6.64 15.40 8.55
C THR A 49 -5.59 16.47 8.23
N ASP A 50 -5.86 17.70 8.65
CA ASP A 50 -5.13 18.94 8.30
C ASP A 50 -4.29 19.41 9.50
N ASP A 51 -3.58 18.51 10.15
CA ASP A 51 -2.65 18.79 11.23
C ASP A 51 -1.19 18.67 10.75
N PRO A 52 -0.55 19.77 10.31
CA PRO A 52 0.83 19.76 9.82
C PRO A 52 1.85 19.35 10.89
N ASP A 53 1.46 19.36 12.17
CA ASP A 53 2.32 18.99 13.31
C ASP A 53 2.19 17.50 13.69
N ASN A 54 1.31 16.74 13.02
CA ASN A 54 1.08 15.33 13.32
C ASN A 54 1.85 14.39 12.34
N PRO A 55 2.87 13.66 12.82
CA PRO A 55 3.64 12.71 11.99
C PRO A 55 2.80 11.57 11.42
N SER A 56 1.64 11.25 12.02
CA SER A 56 0.71 10.24 11.49
C SER A 56 -0.05 10.73 10.25
N GLU A 57 -0.01 12.03 9.93
CA GLU A 57 -0.64 12.55 8.72
C GLU A 57 0.27 12.46 7.51
N ASN A 58 1.58 12.51 7.70
CA ASN A 58 2.57 12.19 6.65
C ASN A 58 2.72 10.69 6.42
N PHE A 59 1.83 9.86 6.96
CA PHE A 59 1.88 8.41 6.91
C PHE A 59 2.27 7.87 5.52
N ILE A 60 1.64 8.34 4.45
CA ILE A 60 1.97 7.89 3.08
C ILE A 60 3.45 8.14 2.78
N ILE A 61 3.93 9.37 2.98
CA ILE A 61 5.31 9.76 2.66
C ILE A 61 6.29 9.07 3.59
N SER A 62 6.06 9.16 4.91
CA SER A 62 6.97 8.63 5.92
C SER A 62 7.08 7.11 5.84
N LYS A 63 5.96 6.40 5.62
CA LYS A 63 5.97 4.94 5.46
C LYS A 63 6.50 4.51 4.10
N SER A 64 6.23 5.26 3.03
CA SER A 64 6.84 4.95 1.73
C SER A 64 8.36 5.13 1.77
N ILE A 65 8.87 6.20 2.39
CA ILE A 65 10.32 6.41 2.57
C ILE A 65 10.91 5.31 3.45
N TRP A 66 10.29 4.98 4.58
CA TRP A 66 10.72 3.87 5.43
C TRP A 66 10.77 2.55 4.64
N PHE A 67 9.72 2.25 3.88
CA PHE A 67 9.64 1.05 3.05
C PHE A 67 10.77 1.02 2.02
N ILE A 68 10.96 2.10 1.26
CA ILE A 68 12.02 2.22 0.25
C ILE A 68 13.39 1.96 0.87
N ASN A 69 13.66 2.53 2.03
CA ASN A 69 14.94 2.37 2.72
C ASN A 69 15.15 0.95 3.27
N GLN A 70 14.10 0.28 3.73
CA GLN A 70 14.18 -1.07 4.30
C GLN A 70 14.22 -2.16 3.24
N TRP A 71 13.38 -2.04 2.21
CA TRP A 71 13.18 -3.05 1.18
C TRP A 71 13.98 -2.76 -0.09
N ASN A 72 14.63 -1.60 -0.21
CA ASN A 72 15.34 -1.21 -1.43
C ASN A 72 14.46 -1.33 -2.69
N MET A 73 13.18 -1.00 -2.53
CA MET A 73 12.15 -1.10 -3.56
C MET A 73 11.30 0.16 -3.59
N ASN A 74 11.00 0.63 -4.80
CA ASN A 74 10.09 1.76 -4.96
C ASN A 74 8.65 1.30 -4.76
N ALA A 75 8.02 1.83 -3.73
CA ALA A 75 6.63 1.58 -3.44
C ALA A 75 5.94 2.82 -2.89
N LEU A 76 4.63 2.80 -3.07
CA LEU A 76 3.71 3.67 -2.39
C LEU A 76 2.98 2.88 -1.32
N VAL A 77 3.16 3.27 -0.06
CA VAL A 77 2.34 2.81 1.07
C VAL A 77 1.10 3.68 1.17
N PHE A 78 -0.09 3.09 1.01
CA PHE A 78 -1.33 3.88 0.90
C PHE A 78 -2.46 3.49 1.85
N ALA A 79 -2.29 2.44 2.65
CA ALA A 79 -3.19 2.13 3.77
C ALA A 79 -2.48 1.30 4.84
N VAL A 80 -3.03 1.32 6.05
CA VAL A 80 -2.59 0.48 7.18
C VAL A 80 -3.73 -0.41 7.62
N GLY A 81 -3.44 -1.69 7.80
CA GLY A 81 -4.37 -2.67 8.35
C GLY A 81 -4.35 -2.63 9.88
N ARG A 82 -5.40 -3.16 10.51
CA ARG A 82 -5.55 -3.21 11.97
C ARG A 82 -4.33 -3.80 12.71
N TYR A 83 -3.66 -4.78 12.11
CA TYR A 83 -2.50 -5.47 12.69
C TYR A 83 -1.15 -4.81 12.38
N GLY A 84 -1.15 -3.63 11.76
CA GLY A 84 0.08 -2.92 11.38
C GLY A 84 0.66 -3.35 10.03
N ASP A 85 -0.12 -4.11 9.25
CA ASP A 85 0.20 -4.45 7.85
C ASP A 85 -0.01 -3.24 6.94
N TYR A 86 0.64 -3.23 5.79
CA TYR A 86 0.60 -2.09 4.87
C TYR A 86 0.13 -2.49 3.48
N LEU A 87 -0.84 -1.75 2.91
CA LEU A 87 -1.12 -1.87 1.48
C LEU A 87 -0.14 -1.06 0.67
N LEU A 88 0.40 -1.70 -0.36
CA LEU A 88 1.47 -1.19 -1.19
C LEU A 88 1.05 -1.22 -2.67
N ALA A 89 1.46 -0.20 -3.39
CA ALA A 89 1.57 -0.25 -4.84
C ALA A 89 3.07 -0.22 -5.19
N LEU A 90 3.58 -1.30 -5.81
CA LEU A 90 4.99 -1.41 -6.17
C LEU A 90 5.25 -0.79 -7.56
N GLN A 91 6.43 -0.23 -7.74
CA GLN A 91 6.91 0.31 -9.01
C GLN A 91 7.98 -0.61 -9.61
N ASP A 92 7.88 -0.88 -10.91
CA ASP A 92 8.93 -1.59 -11.64
C ASP A 92 10.16 -0.71 -11.88
N LYS A 93 11.27 -1.33 -12.32
CA LYS A 93 12.51 -0.62 -12.67
C LYS A 93 12.39 0.43 -13.78
N ASN A 94 11.28 0.42 -14.53
CA ASN A 94 11.01 1.39 -15.59
C ASN A 94 10.12 2.55 -15.10
N GLY A 95 9.89 2.64 -13.78
CA GLY A 95 9.04 3.66 -13.18
C GLY A 95 7.54 3.38 -13.32
N ARG A 96 7.13 2.19 -13.77
CA ARG A 96 5.72 1.83 -13.96
C ARG A 96 5.16 1.15 -12.73
N MET A 97 4.06 1.66 -12.20
CA MET A 97 3.33 0.98 -11.13
C MET A 97 2.80 -0.36 -11.62
N LEU A 98 2.99 -1.41 -10.83
CA LEU A 98 2.36 -2.71 -11.04
C LEU A 98 0.84 -2.57 -10.88
N LYS A 99 0.09 -3.44 -11.56
CA LYS A 99 -1.39 -3.41 -11.53
C LYS A 99 -1.94 -3.96 -10.22
N GLN A 100 -1.20 -4.90 -9.64
CA GLN A 100 -1.53 -5.56 -8.39
C GLN A 100 -1.41 -4.60 -7.22
N ILE A 101 -2.25 -4.84 -6.21
CA ILE A 101 -2.10 -4.30 -4.87
C ILE A 101 -1.41 -5.37 -4.04
N PHE A 102 -0.41 -4.96 -3.27
CA PHE A 102 0.35 -5.84 -2.40
C PHE A 102 0.05 -5.52 -0.95
N VAL A 103 0.29 -6.47 -0.06
CA VAL A 103 0.29 -6.30 1.38
C VAL A 103 1.66 -6.64 1.91
N LEU A 104 2.23 -5.76 2.73
CA LEU A 104 3.36 -6.08 3.59
C LEU A 104 2.83 -6.58 4.92
N ILE A 105 3.09 -7.84 5.21
CA ILE A 105 2.87 -8.49 6.49
C ILE A 105 4.08 -8.20 7.36
N THR A 106 3.93 -7.25 8.30
CA THR A 106 5.07 -6.67 9.02
C THR A 106 5.74 -7.71 9.93
N GLU A 107 4.94 -8.58 10.56
CA GLU A 107 5.43 -9.61 11.50
C GLU A 107 6.38 -10.61 10.84
N SER A 108 6.05 -11.07 9.64
CA SER A 108 6.86 -12.04 8.89
C SER A 108 7.86 -11.39 7.94
N SER A 109 7.80 -10.06 7.76
CA SER A 109 8.60 -9.31 6.78
C SER A 109 8.43 -9.89 5.38
N GLU A 110 7.17 -9.98 4.96
CA GLU A 110 6.70 -10.60 3.74
C GLU A 110 5.83 -9.65 2.92
N ILE A 111 6.04 -9.58 1.61
CA ILE A 111 5.15 -8.89 0.69
C ILE A 111 4.42 -9.92 -0.16
N LYS A 112 3.10 -9.93 -0.09
CA LYS A 112 2.22 -10.82 -0.87
C LYS A 112 1.27 -10.03 -1.77
N VAL A 113 0.71 -10.68 -2.77
CA VAL A 113 -0.37 -10.06 -3.56
C VAL A 113 -1.64 -10.02 -2.71
N PHE A 114 -2.12 -8.81 -2.44
CA PHE A 114 -3.38 -8.57 -1.76
C PHE A 114 -4.56 -8.56 -2.76
N ASN A 115 -4.34 -7.97 -3.94
CA ASN A 115 -5.29 -8.06 -5.04
C ASN A 115 -4.64 -7.91 -6.41
N THR A 116 -5.25 -8.47 -7.45
CA THR A 116 -4.76 -8.34 -8.83
C THR A 116 -5.09 -6.99 -9.47
N SER A 117 -6.03 -6.23 -8.90
CA SER A 117 -6.32 -4.83 -9.25
C SER A 117 -7.21 -4.16 -8.21
N LEU A 118 -7.28 -2.83 -8.24
CA LEU A 118 -8.24 -2.09 -7.41
C LEU A 118 -9.70 -2.41 -7.75
N ASP A 119 -10.03 -2.65 -9.03
CA ASP A 119 -11.41 -2.98 -9.42
C ASP A 119 -11.84 -4.30 -8.79
N LYS A 120 -11.00 -5.32 -8.89
CA LYS A 120 -11.27 -6.63 -8.28
C LYS A 120 -11.32 -6.56 -6.76
N LEU A 121 -10.52 -5.69 -6.13
CA LEU A 121 -10.61 -5.47 -4.69
C LEU A 121 -11.98 -4.92 -4.27
N ILE A 122 -12.50 -3.95 -5.03
CA ILE A 122 -13.82 -3.34 -4.76
C ILE A 122 -14.96 -4.32 -5.06
N GLU A 123 -14.83 -5.12 -6.12
CA GLU A 123 -15.88 -6.02 -6.59
C GLU A 123 -15.95 -7.33 -5.80
N TYR A 124 -14.80 -7.91 -5.47
CA TYR A 124 -14.69 -9.26 -4.91
C TYR A 124 -14.04 -9.31 -3.52
N GLY A 125 -13.52 -8.20 -3.01
CA GLY A 125 -12.75 -8.19 -1.77
C GLY A 125 -11.29 -8.64 -1.97
N PRO A 126 -10.54 -8.85 -0.86
CA PRO A 126 -9.14 -9.24 -0.92
C PRO A 126 -8.98 -10.69 -1.40
N PHE A 127 -7.83 -11.03 -1.97
CA PHE A 127 -7.46 -12.45 -2.09
C PHE A 127 -7.16 -13.00 -0.69
N ASP A 128 -7.31 -14.30 -0.49
CA ASP A 128 -6.79 -14.97 0.70
C ASP A 128 -5.26 -14.93 0.67
N TYR A 129 -4.71 -13.79 1.04
CA TYR A 129 -3.28 -13.51 1.02
C TYR A 129 -2.54 -14.21 2.17
N MET A 130 -3.27 -14.78 3.13
CA MET A 130 -2.70 -15.59 4.19
C MET A 130 -2.35 -16.98 3.67
N GLU A 131 -3.24 -17.60 2.88
CA GLU A 131 -3.08 -18.99 2.46
C GLU A 131 -2.58 -19.19 1.01
N TRP A 132 -2.85 -18.28 0.04
CA TRP A 132 -2.61 -18.56 -1.39
C TRP A 132 -2.15 -17.31 -2.16
N SER A 133 -0.85 -17.14 -2.38
CA SER A 133 -0.34 -16.00 -3.15
C SER A 133 0.75 -16.41 -4.15
N ASP A 134 0.41 -16.41 -5.45
CA ASP A 134 1.30 -16.69 -6.59
C ASP A 134 2.55 -15.78 -6.69
N TYR A 135 2.58 -14.67 -5.95
CA TYR A 135 3.70 -13.72 -5.95
C TYR A 135 4.02 -13.21 -4.55
N TYR A 136 5.22 -13.57 -4.09
CA TYR A 136 5.72 -13.34 -2.75
C TYR A 136 7.19 -12.87 -2.78
N LEU A 137 7.49 -11.83 -1.99
CA LEU A 137 8.84 -11.33 -1.72
C LEU A 137 9.11 -11.34 -0.21
N LYS A 138 10.34 -11.63 0.19
CA LYS A 138 10.77 -11.67 1.59
C LYS A 138 12.02 -10.84 1.80
N LEU A 139 12.11 -10.17 2.94
CA LEU A 139 13.33 -9.53 3.39
C LEU A 139 14.14 -10.51 4.27
N GLU A 140 15.25 -11.03 3.75
CA GLU A 140 16.16 -11.93 4.47
C GLU A 140 17.57 -11.35 4.49
N ASP A 141 18.18 -11.27 5.68
CA ASP A 141 19.54 -10.76 5.87
C ASP A 141 19.81 -9.38 5.21
N GLY A 142 18.77 -8.54 5.09
CA GLY A 142 18.84 -7.23 4.44
C GLY A 142 18.72 -7.25 2.91
N GLU A 143 18.50 -8.42 2.32
CA GLU A 143 18.27 -8.60 0.89
C GLU A 143 16.79 -8.93 0.61
N VAL A 144 16.24 -8.35 -0.45
CA VAL A 144 14.90 -8.73 -0.93
C VAL A 144 15.04 -9.88 -1.91
N ILE A 145 14.47 -11.01 -1.55
CA ILE A 145 14.46 -12.22 -2.35
C ILE A 145 13.02 -12.60 -2.75
N ARG A 146 12.88 -13.31 -3.86
CA ARG A 146 11.63 -13.99 -4.18
C ARG A 146 11.55 -15.22 -3.31
N GLY A 147 10.51 -15.35 -2.51
CA GLY A 147 10.33 -16.56 -1.73
C GLY A 147 9.79 -17.70 -2.60
N GLU A 148 10.21 -18.92 -2.27
CA GLU A 148 9.55 -20.13 -2.74
C GLU A 148 8.21 -20.24 -1.99
N GLU A 149 7.15 -20.69 -2.67
CA GLU A 149 5.88 -20.97 -2.01
C GLU A 149 6.15 -21.89 -0.81
N MET A 150 5.66 -21.53 0.39
CA MET A 150 5.57 -22.51 1.46
C MET A 150 4.59 -23.58 1.00
N SER A 151 5.12 -24.67 0.45
CA SER A 151 4.38 -25.89 0.27
C SER A 151 4.21 -26.54 1.64
N ASP A 152 3.02 -26.43 2.21
CA ASP A 152 2.51 -27.34 3.24
C ASP A 152 1.10 -27.82 2.87
#